data_AF-A0A3B8S549-F1
#
_entry.id   AF-A0A3B8S549-F1
#
_cell.length_a   1.000
_cell.length_b   1.000
_cell.length_c   1.000
_cell.angle_alpha   90.00
_cell.angle_beta   90.00
_cell.angle_gamma   90.00
#
_symmetry.space_group_name_H-M   'P 1'
#
loop_
_entity.id
_entity.type
_entity.pdbx_description
1 polymer ?
#
loop_
_entity_poly.entity_id
_entity_poly.type
_entity_poly.pdbx_seq_one_letter_code
_entity_poly.pdbx_strand_id
1 'polypeptide(L)'
;MLGKLSIVSFLIVTILVGYSYGQDKKANSFVGVDACGMCHKTDKQGKQLDIWKNSKHSQAFKTLQTEKADTIAAELGHKTPAAQTEACLKCHASGFDVDKALLGEKFK
;
A
#
# COMPACT_ATOMS: atom_id res chain seq x y z
N MET A 1 48.37 -12.94 -21.73
CA MET A 1 47.18 -13.26 -20.89
C MET A 1 46.72 -12.08 -20.04
N LEU A 2 47.61 -11.21 -19.52
CA LEU A 2 47.26 -10.03 -18.72
C LEU A 2 46.24 -9.07 -19.37
N GLY A 3 46.35 -8.78 -20.68
CA GLY A 3 45.43 -7.85 -21.36
C GLY A 3 43.98 -8.35 -21.47
N LYS A 4 43.78 -9.67 -21.60
CA LYS A 4 42.43 -10.26 -21.64
C LYS A 4 41.76 -10.23 -20.26
N LEU A 5 42.54 -10.42 -19.20
CA LEU A 5 42.06 -10.35 -17.81
C LEU A 5 41.66 -8.91 -17.43
N SER A 6 42.39 -7.90 -17.94
CA SER A 6 42.10 -6.48 -17.73
C SER A 6 40.81 -6.02 -18.43
N ILE A 7 40.55 -6.52 -19.65
CA ILE A 7 39.31 -6.23 -20.40
C ILE A 7 38.08 -6.85 -19.73
N VAL A 8 38.19 -8.10 -19.24
CA VAL A 8 37.11 -8.77 -18.52
C VAL A 8 36.80 -8.06 -17.20
N SER A 9 37.83 -7.60 -16.46
CA SER A 9 37.63 -6.82 -15.24
C SER A 9 36.93 -5.49 -15.51
N PHE A 10 37.28 -4.80 -16.60
CA PHE A 10 36.64 -3.54 -16.99
C PHE A 10 35.17 -3.72 -17.42
N LEU A 11 34.87 -4.82 -18.12
CA LEU A 11 33.49 -5.19 -18.50
C LEU A 11 32.64 -5.55 -17.28
N ILE A 12 33.20 -6.27 -16.29
CA ILE A 12 32.48 -6.59 -15.06
C ILE A 12 32.18 -5.34 -14.25
N VAL A 13 33.15 -4.42 -14.13
CA VAL A 13 32.97 -3.15 -13.41
C VAL A 13 31.90 -2.28 -14.10
N THR A 14 31.91 -2.19 -15.43
CA THR A 14 30.90 -1.40 -16.16
C THR A 14 29.49 -2.00 -16.05
N ILE A 15 29.35 -3.33 -16.07
CA ILE A 15 28.06 -4.02 -15.83
C ILE A 15 27.56 -3.77 -14.41
N LEU A 16 28.43 -3.89 -13.39
CA LEU A 16 28.05 -3.68 -11.98
C LEU A 16 27.68 -2.22 -11.69
N VAL A 17 28.39 -1.27 -12.30
CA VAL A 17 28.08 0.16 -12.18
C VAL A 17 26.76 0.47 -12.89
N GLY A 18 26.53 -0.06 -14.10
CA GLY A 18 25.26 0.09 -14.82
C GLY A 18 24.04 -0.46 -14.06
N TYR A 19 24.19 -1.60 -13.38
CA TYR A 19 23.13 -2.19 -12.55
C TYR A 19 22.75 -1.31 -11.34
N SER A 20 23.71 -0.56 -10.81
CA SER A 20 23.49 0.36 -9.68
C SER A 20 22.76 1.64 -10.09
N TYR A 21 22.94 2.10 -11.34
CA TYR A 21 22.24 3.27 -11.88
C TYR A 21 20.84 2.95 -12.42
N GLY A 22 20.55 1.70 -12.78
CA GLY A 22 19.25 1.23 -13.27
C GLY A 22 18.25 0.81 -12.19
N GLN A 23 18.57 1.00 -10.90
CA GLN A 23 17.57 0.84 -9.86
C GLN A 23 16.60 2.02 -9.96
N ASP A 24 15.48 1.84 -10.67
CA ASP A 24 14.31 2.69 -10.54
C ASP A 24 14.13 3.00 -9.06
N LYS A 25 14.04 4.29 -8.70
CA LYS A 25 13.59 4.66 -7.36
C LYS A 25 12.31 3.88 -7.15
N LYS A 26 12.30 2.91 -6.23
CA LYS A 26 11.08 2.13 -5.95
C LYS A 26 9.99 3.15 -5.72
N ALA A 27 9.06 3.24 -6.67
CA ALA A 27 7.92 4.12 -6.53
C ALA A 27 7.27 3.70 -5.21
N ASN A 28 7.04 4.68 -4.34
CA ASN A 28 6.33 4.42 -3.10
C ASN A 28 4.99 3.78 -3.44
N SER A 29 4.66 2.68 -2.78
CA SER A 29 3.43 1.94 -3.03
C SER A 29 2.64 1.78 -1.73
N PHE A 30 1.32 1.68 -1.85
CA PHE A 30 0.47 1.21 -0.76
C PHE A 30 0.72 -0.30 -0.59
N VAL A 31 1.30 -0.70 0.55
CA VAL A 31 1.71 -2.10 0.80
C VAL A 31 0.68 -2.93 1.58
N GLY A 32 -0.33 -2.27 2.15
CA GLY A 32 -1.32 -2.90 3.01
C GLY A 32 -0.83 -3.07 4.44
N VAL A 33 -1.76 -3.14 5.38
CA VAL A 33 -1.42 -3.10 6.81
C VAL A 33 -0.71 -4.36 7.31
N ASP A 34 -0.91 -5.49 6.65
CA ASP A 34 -0.28 -6.76 7.05
C ASP A 34 1.25 -6.71 6.97
N ALA A 35 1.80 -5.95 6.02
CA ALA A 35 3.25 -5.72 5.91
C ALA A 35 3.82 -5.05 7.19
N CYS A 36 3.01 -4.22 7.86
CA CYS A 36 3.40 -3.54 9.09
C CYS A 36 3.53 -4.50 10.27
N GLY A 37 2.83 -5.65 10.22
CA GLY A 37 2.82 -6.67 11.27
C GLY A 37 4.14 -7.40 11.46
N MET A 38 5.09 -7.27 10.53
CA MET A 38 6.44 -7.82 10.73
C MET A 38 7.15 -7.16 11.92
N CYS A 39 6.90 -5.87 12.16
CA CYS A 39 7.59 -5.08 13.17
C CYS A 39 6.67 -4.39 14.20
N HIS A 40 5.36 -4.31 13.96
CA HIS A 40 4.44 -3.55 14.83
C HIS A 40 3.41 -4.42 15.56
N LYS A 41 3.74 -5.68 15.85
CA LYS A 41 2.81 -6.64 16.48
C LYS A 41 3.12 -7.02 17.93
N THR A 42 4.34 -6.76 18.43
CA THR A 42 4.76 -7.26 19.76
C THR A 42 4.57 -6.24 20.86
N ASP A 43 4.42 -6.71 22.11
CA ASP A 43 4.37 -5.85 23.31
C ASP A 43 5.57 -4.93 23.41
N LYS A 44 6.77 -5.48 23.22
CA LYS A 44 8.04 -4.73 23.29
C LYS A 44 8.09 -3.57 22.30
N GLN A 45 7.41 -3.70 21.17
CA GLN A 45 7.35 -2.67 20.13
C GLN A 45 6.15 -1.73 20.29
N GLY A 46 5.22 -2.01 21.21
CA GLY A 46 4.04 -1.17 21.49
C GLY A 46 2.73 -1.67 20.90
N LYS A 47 2.67 -2.90 20.34
CA LYS A 47 1.43 -3.55 19.86
C LYS A 47 0.58 -2.71 18.89
N GLN A 48 1.19 -1.82 18.09
CA GLN A 48 0.44 -0.83 17.32
C GLN A 48 -0.52 -1.45 16.30
N LEU A 49 -0.13 -2.56 15.65
CA LEU A 49 -1.00 -3.25 14.71
C LEU A 49 -2.26 -3.77 15.40
N ASP A 50 -2.12 -4.40 16.56
CA ASP A 50 -3.25 -4.95 17.30
C ASP A 50 -4.15 -3.83 17.83
N ILE A 51 -3.57 -2.76 18.38
CA ILE A 51 -4.31 -1.59 18.84
C ILE A 51 -5.08 -0.95 17.67
N TRP A 52 -4.41 -0.75 16.53
CA TRP A 52 -5.03 -0.18 15.34
C TRP A 52 -6.14 -1.08 14.78
N LYS A 53 -5.94 -2.40 14.69
CA LYS A 53 -6.96 -3.37 14.21
C LYS A 53 -8.23 -3.38 15.06
N ASN A 54 -8.13 -2.98 16.32
CA ASN A 54 -9.26 -2.84 17.23
C ASN A 54 -9.82 -1.41 17.27
N SER A 55 -9.25 -0.48 16.52
CA SER A 55 -9.71 0.91 16.44
C SER A 55 -10.84 1.08 15.42
N LYS A 56 -11.63 2.15 15.59
CA LYS A 56 -12.69 2.53 14.64
C LYS A 56 -12.17 2.80 13.23
N HIS A 57 -10.94 3.34 13.08
CA HIS A 57 -10.38 3.62 11.76
C HIS A 57 -10.11 2.35 10.95
N SER A 58 -9.64 1.27 11.58
CA SER A 58 -9.48 -0.01 10.88
C SER A 58 -10.80 -0.62 10.39
N GLN A 59 -11.92 -0.22 11.02
CA GLN A 59 -13.28 -0.67 10.69
C GLN A 59 -14.06 0.36 9.86
N ALA A 60 -13.41 1.41 9.36
CA ALA A 60 -14.09 2.51 8.67
C ALA A 60 -14.87 2.01 7.45
N PHE A 61 -14.26 1.18 6.60
CA PHE A 61 -14.95 0.59 5.44
C PHE A 61 -16.14 -0.29 5.84
N LYS A 62 -15.98 -1.10 6.89
CA LYS A 62 -17.05 -1.98 7.41
C LYS A 62 -18.29 -1.19 7.83
N THR A 63 -18.12 0.04 8.32
CA THR A 63 -19.24 0.91 8.68
C THR A 63 -20.12 1.26 7.47
N LEU A 64 -19.52 1.34 6.27
CA LEU A 64 -20.24 1.59 5.03
C LEU A 64 -21.06 0.40 4.53
N GLN A 65 -20.88 -0.79 5.12
CA GLN A 65 -21.59 -2.02 4.73
C GLN A 65 -22.90 -2.21 5.53
N THR A 66 -23.43 -1.15 6.13
CA THR A 66 -24.62 -1.20 6.98
C THR A 66 -25.81 -0.54 6.29
N GLU A 67 -27.02 -1.02 6.56
CA GLU A 67 -28.26 -0.43 6.03
C GLU A 67 -28.40 1.05 6.41
N LYS A 68 -27.93 1.42 7.61
CA LYS A 68 -27.90 2.81 8.06
C LYS A 68 -27.00 3.67 7.18
N ALA A 69 -25.83 3.17 6.79
CA ALA A 69 -24.94 3.90 5.90
C ALA A 69 -25.58 4.06 4.51
N ASP A 70 -26.22 3.01 3.99
CA ASP A 70 -26.94 3.08 2.70
C ASP A 70 -28.10 4.08 2.74
N THR A 71 -28.82 4.16 3.86
CA THR A 71 -29.85 5.18 4.09
C THR A 71 -29.26 6.59 4.01
N ILE A 72 -28.14 6.84 4.70
CA ILE A 72 -27.45 8.14 4.66
C ILE A 72 -26.98 8.47 3.24
N ALA A 73 -26.44 7.49 2.51
CA ALA A 73 -26.03 7.71 1.11
C ALA A 73 -27.23 8.12 0.24
N ALA A 74 -28.38 7.48 0.40
CA ALA A 74 -29.61 7.82 -0.31
C ALA A 74 -30.15 9.21 0.09
N GLU A 75 -30.14 9.56 1.38
CA GLU A 75 -30.52 10.90 1.88
C GLU A 75 -29.63 12.00 1.31
N LEU A 76 -28.34 11.70 1.07
CA LEU A 76 -27.38 12.59 0.40
C LEU A 76 -27.52 12.59 -1.14
N GLY A 77 -28.50 11.87 -1.69
CA GLY A 77 -28.81 11.84 -3.12
C GLY A 77 -27.98 10.85 -3.94
N HIS A 78 -27.24 9.94 -3.30
CA HIS A 78 -26.51 8.88 -4.00
C HIS A 78 -27.43 7.71 -4.36
N LYS A 79 -27.18 7.09 -5.52
CA LYS A 79 -27.96 5.95 -6.04
C LYS A 79 -27.33 4.59 -5.72
N THR A 80 -26.14 4.61 -5.15
CA THR A 80 -25.34 3.43 -4.81
C THR A 80 -25.36 3.20 -3.31
N PRO A 81 -25.18 1.96 -2.85
CA PRO A 81 -24.86 1.69 -1.44
C PRO A 81 -23.65 2.53 -0.98
N ALA A 82 -23.57 2.83 0.31
CA ALA A 82 -22.50 3.66 0.86
C ALA A 82 -21.11 3.08 0.57
N ALA A 83 -20.96 1.75 0.63
CA ALA A 83 -19.72 1.05 0.32
C ALA A 83 -19.28 1.13 -1.17
N GLN A 84 -20.13 1.67 -2.05
CA GLN A 84 -19.84 1.89 -3.48
C GLN A 84 -19.87 3.38 -3.85
N THR A 85 -20.18 4.25 -2.89
CA THR A 85 -20.32 5.68 -3.11
C THR A 85 -18.97 6.36 -2.93
N GLU A 86 -18.45 6.97 -4.01
CA GLU A 86 -17.12 7.60 -4.02
C GLU A 86 -16.93 8.63 -2.90
N ALA A 87 -17.96 9.43 -2.61
CA ALA A 87 -17.92 10.43 -1.53
C ALA A 87 -17.65 9.79 -0.15
N CYS A 88 -18.13 8.57 0.08
CA CYS A 88 -17.89 7.82 1.31
C CYS A 88 -16.48 7.19 1.30
N LEU A 89 -16.08 6.64 0.14
CA LEU A 89 -14.83 5.90 -0.01
C LEU A 89 -13.58 6.75 0.13
N LYS A 90 -13.64 8.05 -0.24
CA LYS A 90 -12.54 9.02 -0.07
C LYS A 90 -11.92 9.03 1.33
N CYS A 91 -12.71 8.72 2.37
CA CYS A 91 -12.25 8.70 3.76
C CYS A 91 -12.31 7.32 4.41
N HIS A 92 -13.22 6.44 3.97
CA HIS A 92 -13.44 5.15 4.61
C HIS A 92 -12.71 3.98 3.95
N ALA A 93 -12.11 4.16 2.78
CA ALA A 93 -11.29 3.17 2.11
C ALA A 93 -9.85 3.67 1.95
N SER A 94 -8.88 2.84 2.32
CA SER A 94 -7.48 3.13 2.04
C SER A 94 -7.21 2.96 0.55
N GLY A 95 -6.46 3.89 -0.04
CA GLY A 95 -6.11 3.79 -1.45
C GLY A 95 -7.29 4.00 -2.41
N PHE A 96 -8.38 4.64 -1.98
CA PHE A 96 -9.44 5.03 -2.92
C PHE A 96 -8.89 6.04 -3.94
N ASP A 97 -9.18 5.79 -5.22
CA ASP A 97 -8.82 6.65 -6.36
C ASP A 97 -7.31 6.96 -6.51
N VAL A 98 -6.45 6.13 -5.89
CA VAL A 98 -5.01 6.20 -6.15
C VAL A 98 -4.69 5.51 -7.47
N ASP A 99 -3.62 5.95 -8.13
CA ASP A 99 -3.12 5.26 -9.31
C ASP A 99 -2.88 3.78 -8.98
N LYS A 100 -3.46 2.89 -9.80
CA LYS A 100 -3.36 1.45 -9.64
C LYS A 100 -1.90 0.98 -9.65
N ALA A 101 -1.00 1.68 -10.33
CA ALA A 101 0.43 1.39 -10.31
C ALA A 101 1.07 1.57 -8.92
N LEU A 102 0.43 2.34 -8.03
CA LEU A 102 0.87 2.54 -6.64
C LEU A 102 0.28 1.50 -5.68
N LEU A 103 -0.68 0.68 -6.11
CA LEU A 103 -1.21 -0.41 -5.29
C LEU A 103 -0.23 -1.59 -5.37
N GLY A 104 0.46 -1.87 -4.26
CA GLY A 104 1.37 -3.00 -4.19
C GLY A 104 0.63 -4.32 -4.34
N GLU A 105 1.33 -5.37 -4.78
CA GLU A 105 0.75 -6.70 -5.05
C GLU A 105 -0.01 -7.32 -3.86
N LYS A 106 0.33 -6.90 -2.64
CA LYS A 106 -0.27 -7.39 -1.39
C LYS A 106 -1.26 -6.40 -0.75
N PHE A 107 -1.55 -5.28 -1.41
CA PHE A 107 -2.53 -4.30 -0.94
C PHE A 107 -3.94 -4.89 -1.00
N LYS A 108 -4.71 -4.69 0.07
CA LYS A 108 -6.10 -5.13 0.23
C LYS A 108 -6.87 -4.05 0.98
#